data_AF-A0A4P5QHU1-F1
#
_entry.id   AF-A0A4P5QHU1-F1
#
_cell.length_a   1.000
_cell.length_b   1.000
_cell.length_c   1.000
_cell.angle_alpha   90.00
_cell.angle_beta   90.00
_cell.angle_gamma   90.00
#
_symmetry.space_group_name_H-M   'P 1'
#
loop_
_entity.id
_entity.type
_entity.pdbx_description
1 polymer ?
#
loop_
_entity_poly.entity_id
_entity_poly.type
_entity_poly.pdbx_seq_one_letter_code
_entity_poly.pdbx_strand_id
1 'polypeptide(L)'
;MPNDPKPSNVKLQVKYEDMTARYANQIVLTTGQEEVYLDFSSGIIPDQGSGVSVLPIHTRIAMPHSALKRFHDMLTQLFARAQEAKPAIAKP
;
A
#
# COMPACT_ATOMS: atom_id res chain seq x y z
N MET A 1 12.18 30.81 -28.84
CA MET A 1 11.32 29.77 -28.24
C MET A 1 12.00 29.32 -26.95
N PRO A 2 11.33 29.28 -25.79
CA PRO A 2 11.91 28.74 -24.58
C PRO A 2 12.06 27.22 -24.74
N ASN A 3 13.24 26.69 -24.44
CA ASN A 3 13.50 25.26 -24.37
C ASN A 3 12.83 24.74 -23.09
N ASP A 4 11.64 24.15 -23.20
CA ASP A 4 11.03 23.44 -22.08
C ASP A 4 11.89 22.20 -21.75
N PRO A 5 12.35 22.03 -20.50
CA PRO A 5 13.16 20.88 -20.13
C PRO A 5 12.30 19.62 -20.25
N LYS A 6 12.67 18.75 -21.20
CA LYS A 6 12.05 17.42 -21.35
C LYS A 6 12.25 16.64 -20.05
N PRO A 7 11.20 16.00 -19.50
CA PRO A 7 11.32 15.22 -18.28
C PRO A 7 12.35 14.09 -18.49
N SER A 8 13.43 14.13 -17.72
CA SER A 8 14.48 13.12 -17.76
C SER A 8 13.89 11.79 -17.26
N ASN A 9 13.86 10.79 -18.14
CA ASN A 9 13.37 9.47 -17.82
C ASN A 9 14.38 8.76 -16.90
N VAL A 10 14.16 8.83 -15.58
CA VAL A 10 15.04 8.20 -14.59
C VAL A 10 14.90 6.69 -14.69
N LYS A 11 15.99 5.99 -15.04
CA LYS A 11 16.04 4.52 -14.97
C LYS A 11 16.08 4.10 -13.51
N LEU A 12 14.93 3.73 -12.96
CA LEU A 12 14.78 3.19 -11.61
C LEU A 12 15.06 1.69 -11.63
N GLN A 13 16.06 1.24 -10.87
CA GLN A 13 16.26 -0.18 -10.56
C GLN A 13 15.71 -0.44 -9.16
N VAL A 14 14.75 -1.35 -9.05
CA VAL A 14 14.21 -1.78 -7.75
C VAL A 14 15.19 -2.79 -7.14
N LYS A 15 15.65 -2.50 -5.92
CA LYS A 15 16.46 -3.42 -5.12
C LYS A 15 15.77 -3.62 -3.78
N TYR A 16 15.53 -4.88 -3.43
CA TYR A 16 14.95 -5.25 -2.15
C TYR A 16 16.05 -5.35 -1.10
N GLU A 17 15.85 -4.70 0.04
CA GLU A 17 16.73 -4.85 1.21
C GLU A 17 16.46 -6.18 1.93
N ASP A 18 15.19 -6.60 1.97
CA ASP A 18 14.73 -7.87 2.49
C ASP A 18 13.80 -8.55 1.46
N MET A 19 14.00 -9.85 1.26
CA MET A 19 13.20 -10.70 0.37
C MET A 19 12.02 -11.36 1.12
N THR A 20 11.85 -11.10 2.42
CA THR A 20 10.70 -11.63 3.17
C THR A 20 9.40 -10.98 2.71
N ALA A 21 8.42 -11.82 2.38
CA ALA A 21 7.06 -11.39 2.13
C ALA A 21 6.19 -11.80 3.33
N ARG A 22 5.54 -10.84 3.97
CA ARG A 22 4.59 -11.10 5.05
C ARG A 22 3.17 -10.95 4.52
N TYR A 23 2.34 -11.96 4.75
CA TYR A 23 0.94 -11.91 4.38
C TYR A 23 0.16 -10.98 5.33
N ALA A 24 -0.56 -10.02 4.74
CA ALA A 24 -1.42 -9.09 5.46
C ALA A 24 -2.83 -9.10 4.84
N ASN A 25 -3.83 -9.41 5.66
CA ASN A 25 -5.25 -9.40 5.29
C ASN A 25 -5.97 -8.15 5.80
N GLN A 26 -5.45 -7.54 6.86
CA GLN A 26 -6.02 -6.35 7.46
C GLN A 26 -4.97 -5.26 7.55
N ILE A 27 -5.41 -4.03 7.27
CA ILE A 27 -4.60 -2.83 7.36
C ILE A 27 -5.35 -1.83 8.23
N VAL A 28 -4.70 -1.32 9.28
CA VAL A 28 -5.24 -0.26 10.14
C VAL A 28 -4.44 1.02 9.88
N LEU A 29 -5.16 2.12 9.63
CA LEU A 29 -4.57 3.44 9.41
C LEU A 29 -4.72 4.26 10.68
N THR A 30 -3.62 4.77 11.23
CA THR A 30 -3.63 5.69 12.37
C THR A 30 -2.92 6.98 12.00
N THR A 31 -3.54 8.14 12.22
CA THR A 31 -2.97 9.46 11.90
C THR A 31 -2.53 10.18 13.17
N GLY A 32 -1.27 10.60 13.21
CA GLY A 32 -0.74 11.55 14.20
C GLY A 32 -0.60 12.96 13.62
N GLN A 33 0.04 13.88 14.37
CA GLN A 33 0.23 15.26 13.90
C GLN A 33 1.22 15.36 12.74
N GLU A 34 2.31 14.58 12.76
CA GLU A 34 3.37 14.65 11.76
C GLU A 34 3.34 13.45 10.80
N GLU A 35 3.02 12.28 11.35
CA GLU A 35 3.13 11.01 10.67
C GLU A 35 1.80 10.25 10.63
N VAL A 36 1.72 9.35 9.67
CA VAL A 36 0.66 8.37 9.53
C VAL A 36 1.28 6.98 9.62
N TYR A 37 0.61 6.08 10.33
CA TYR A 37 1.01 4.70 10.54
C TYR A 37 0.07 3.76 9.77
N LEU A 38 0.65 2.89 8.96
CA LEU A 38 -0.03 1.75 8.33
C LEU A 38 0.38 0.48 9.06
N ASP A 39 -0.58 -0.11 9.75
CA ASP A 39 -0.40 -1.34 10.51
C ASP A 39 -0.97 -2.52 9.76
N PHE A 40 -0.11 -3.48 9.43
CA PHE A 40 -0.45 -4.69 8.70
C PHE A 40 -0.57 -5.87 9.66
N SER A 41 -1.68 -6.58 9.52
CA SER A 41 -2.01 -7.77 10.29
C SER A 41 -2.46 -8.90 9.38
N SER A 42 -2.16 -10.12 9.80
CA SER A 42 -2.70 -11.33 9.17
C SER A 42 -4.19 -11.55 9.49
N GLY A 43 -4.74 -10.83 10.47
CA GLY A 43 -6.16 -10.88 10.84
C GLY A 43 -6.38 -11.05 12.35
N ILE A 44 -7.64 -10.91 12.78
CA ILE A 44 -8.03 -11.05 14.19
C ILE A 44 -7.88 -12.52 14.62
N ILE A 45 -7.26 -12.75 15.77
CA ILE A 45 -7.14 -14.07 16.40
C ILE A 45 -7.79 -14.06 17.79
N PRO A 46 -8.55 -15.09 18.16
CA PRO A 46 -9.06 -15.23 19.53
C PRO A 46 -7.91 -15.63 20.47
N ASP A 47 -7.66 -14.85 21.51
CA ASP A 47 -6.73 -15.22 22.57
C ASP A 47 -7.44 -16.13 23.59
N GLN A 48 -7.06 -17.40 23.58
CA GLN A 48 -7.64 -18.44 24.44
C GLN A 48 -7.32 -18.22 25.93
N GLY A 49 -6.28 -17.44 26.26
CA GLY A 49 -5.89 -17.17 27.65
C GLY A 49 -6.67 -16.05 28.32
N SER A 50 -7.01 -15.00 27.57
CA SER A 50 -7.71 -13.81 28.09
C SER A 50 -9.20 -13.77 27.76
N GLY A 51 -9.67 -14.59 26.81
CA GLY A 51 -11.04 -14.53 26.29
C GLY A 51 -11.30 -13.31 25.39
N VAL A 52 -10.25 -12.58 25.00
CA VAL A 52 -10.33 -11.39 24.15
C VAL A 52 -9.80 -11.70 22.75
N SER A 53 -10.39 -11.10 21.72
CA SER A 53 -9.85 -11.16 20.36
C SER A 53 -8.77 -10.10 20.18
N VAL A 54 -7.61 -10.49 19.65
CA VAL A 54 -6.48 -9.59 19.41
C VAL A 54 -6.20 -9.44 17.92
N LEU A 55 -5.68 -8.28 17.52
CA LEU A 55 -5.22 -8.02 16.16
C LEU A 55 -3.68 -7.92 16.17
N PRO A 56 -2.95 -9.00 15.85
CA PRO A 56 -1.49 -9.00 15.86
C PRO A 56 -0.96 -8.14 14.70
N ILE A 57 -0.26 -7.05 15.02
CA ILE A 57 0.44 -6.23 14.03
C ILE A 57 1.84 -6.79 13.83
N HIS A 58 2.16 -7.25 12.62
CA HIS A 58 3.49 -7.79 12.29
C HIS A 58 4.37 -6.77 11.56
N THR A 59 3.78 -5.75 10.95
CA THR A 59 4.50 -4.71 10.23
C THR A 59 3.80 -3.38 10.43
N ARG A 60 4.56 -2.36 10.82
CA ARG A 60 4.12 -0.96 10.89
C ARG A 60 4.99 -0.14 9.95
N ILE A 61 4.36 0.62 9.05
CA ILE A 61 5.04 1.61 8.21
C ILE A 61 4.63 2.99 8.69
N ALA A 62 5.60 3.79 9.13
CA ALA A 62 5.41 5.20 9.43
C ALA A 62 5.79 6.03 8.20
N MET A 63 4.99 7.05 7.88
CA MET A 63 5.29 7.96 6.77
C MET A 63 4.70 9.35 7.00
N PRO A 64 5.28 10.41 6.41
CA PRO A 64 4.68 11.73 6.45
C PRO A 64 3.39 11.75 5.59
N HIS A 65 2.50 12.69 5.92
CA HIS A 65 1.24 12.90 5.20
C HIS A 65 1.41 13.07 3.68
N SER A 66 2.49 13.72 3.24
CA SER A 66 2.79 13.90 1.81
C SER A 66 3.09 12.58 1.08
N ALA A 67 3.69 11.61 1.77
CA ALA A 67 3.94 10.28 1.23
C ALA A 67 2.64 9.48 1.13
N LEU A 68 1.74 9.58 2.13
CA LEU A 68 0.42 8.95 2.09
C LEU A 68 -0.40 9.45 0.89
N LYS A 69 -0.37 10.76 0.60
CA LYS A 69 -1.08 11.30 -0.56
C LYS A 69 -0.58 10.70 -1.87
N ARG A 70 0.74 10.63 -2.06
CA ARG A 70 1.34 9.98 -3.25
C ARG A 70 0.99 8.50 -3.33
N PHE A 71 1.01 7.80 -2.20
CA PHE A 71 0.61 6.41 -2.11
C PHE A 71 -0.85 6.21 -2.52
N HIS A 72 -1.77 7.02 -2.00
CA HIS A 72 -3.18 7.02 -2.37
C HIS A 72 -3.36 7.24 -3.88
N ASP A 73 -2.72 8.26 -4.45
CA ASP A 73 -2.87 8.56 -5.88
C ASP A 73 -2.37 7.42 -6.78
N MET A 74 -1.28 6.77 -6.38
CA MET A 74 -0.77 5.57 -7.05
C MET A 74 -1.77 4.41 -6.97
N LEU A 75 -2.39 4.18 -5.81
CA LEU A 75 -3.43 3.15 -5.66
C LEU A 75 -4.65 3.45 -6.54
N THR A 76 -5.11 4.70 -6.59
CA THR A 76 -6.21 5.11 -7.47
C THR A 76 -5.90 4.80 -8.94
N GLN A 77 -4.69 5.14 -9.41
CA GLN A 77 -4.27 4.84 -10.78
C GLN A 77 -4.18 3.33 -11.03
N LEU A 78 -3.69 2.55 -10.06
CA LEU A 78 -3.60 1.10 -10.17
C LEU A 78 -4.99 0.47 -10.31
N PHE A 79 -5.95 0.89 -9.48
CA PHE A 79 -7.31 0.36 -9.53
C PHE A 79 -8.06 0.77 -10.79
N ALA A 80 -7.82 1.96 -11.32
CA ALA A 80 -8.39 2.38 -12.61
C ALA A 80 -7.91 1.43 -13.75
N ARG A 81 -6.61 1.15 -13.81
CA ARG A 81 -6.02 0.23 -14.81
C ARG A 81 -6.50 -1.21 -14.65
N ALA A 82 -6.66 -1.68 -13.41
CA ALA A 82 -7.14 -3.04 -13.13
C ALA A 82 -8.58 -3.27 -13.62
N GLN A 83 -9.42 -2.22 -13.63
CA GLN A 83 -10.79 -2.30 -14.12
C GLN A 83 -10.88 -2.31 -15.65
N GLU A 84 -9.99 -1.58 -16.32
CA GLU A 84 -9.88 -1.56 -17.79
C GLU A 84 -9.37 -2.89 -18.37
N ALA A 85 -8.58 -3.65 -17.60
CA ALA A 85 -7.98 -4.92 -18.03
C ALA A 85 -8.94 -6.13 -17.97
N LYS A 86 -10.21 -5.96 -17.58
CA LYS A 86 -11.20 -7.05 -17.60
C LYS A 86 -11.75 -7.21 -19.02
N PRO A 87 -11.43 -8.28 -19.77
CA PRO A 87 -11.94 -8.43 -21.13
C PRO A 87 -13.46 -8.64 -21.09
N ALA A 88 -14.17 -7.92 -21.95
CA ALA A 88 -15.54 -8.26 -22.31
C ALA A 88 -15.55 -9.72 -22.77
N ILE A 89 -16.21 -10.60 -22.02
CA ILE A 89 -16.47 -11.96 -22.45
C ILE A 89 -17.33 -11.82 -23.71
N ALA A 90 -16.72 -12.01 -24.87
CA ALA A 90 -17.44 -12.18 -26.13
C ALA A 90 -18.34 -13.41 -25.96
N LYS A 91 -19.64 -13.17 -25.97
CA LYS A 91 -20.67 -14.21 -25.89
C LYS A 91 -20.57 -15.09 -27.15
N PRO A 92 -20.66 -16.42 -27.03
CA PRO A 92 -20.59 -17.34 -28.18
C PRO A 92 -21.75 -17.14 -29.15
#